data_AF-A0A7C3LW30-F1
#
_entry.id   AF-A0A7C3LW30-F1
#
_cell.length_a   1.000
_cell.length_b   1.000
_cell.length_c   1.000
_cell.angle_alpha   90.00
_cell.angle_beta   90.00
_cell.angle_gamma   90.00
#
_symmetry.space_group_name_H-M   'P 1'
#
loop_
_entity.id
_entity.type
_entity.pdbx_description
1 polymer ?
#
loop_
_entity_poly.entity_id
_entity_poly.type
_entity_poly.pdbx_seq_one_letter_code
_entity_poly.pdbx_strand_id
1 'polypeptide(L)'
;KGEHGAMLFTRGKELELGLFLAPAYPVEPVVDPTGAGDTFAAGFMGYLARDGRLSLEALRRAVIHGTVVASFTVQDFSVDRLRTLTLTEIQERYDALRYLTYFESLSPAESQVFGEPLGS
;
A
#
# COMPACT_ATOMS: atom_id res chain seq x y z
N LYS A 1 -4.77 1.76 12.41
CA LYS A 1 -4.12 0.44 12.29
C LYS A 1 -2.66 0.70 11.92
N GLY A 2 -1.78 0.83 12.92
CA GLY A 2 -0.37 1.19 12.69
C GLY A 2 0.39 0.00 12.11
N GLU A 3 0.50 -1.08 12.88
CA GLU A 3 1.20 -2.30 12.43
C GLU A 3 0.35 -3.23 11.54
N HIS A 4 -0.94 -2.93 11.36
CA HIS A 4 -1.89 -3.78 10.64
C HIS A 4 -2.20 -3.33 9.20
N GLY A 5 -1.52 -2.28 8.71
CA GLY A 5 -1.69 -1.75 7.37
C GLY A 5 -2.80 -0.69 7.23
N ALA A 6 -3.07 -0.31 5.98
CA ALA A 6 -4.00 0.76 5.62
C ALA A 6 -5.24 0.21 4.91
N MET A 7 -6.35 0.94 5.02
CA MET A 7 -7.62 0.58 4.40
C MET A 7 -8.25 1.81 3.78
N LEU A 8 -8.63 1.68 2.51
CA LEU A 8 -9.30 2.71 1.73
C LEU A 8 -10.75 2.27 1.50
N PHE A 9 -11.67 3.11 1.93
CA PHE A 9 -13.08 3.03 1.58
C PHE A 9 -13.43 4.16 0.64
N THR A 10 -13.98 3.85 -0.52
CA THR A 10 -14.49 4.84 -1.46
C THR A 10 -16.01 4.75 -1.54
N ARG A 11 -16.68 5.90 -1.56
CA ARG A 11 -18.12 6.02 -1.82
C ARG A 11 -18.41 7.42 -2.34
N GLY A 12 -18.89 7.55 -3.56
CA GLY A 12 -19.23 8.85 -4.13
C GLY A 12 -20.10 8.74 -5.38
N LYS A 13 -20.56 9.88 -5.89
CA LYS A 13 -21.27 9.95 -7.17
C LYS A 13 -20.35 9.63 -8.36
N GLU A 14 -19.07 10.00 -8.23
CA GLU A 14 -18.03 9.84 -9.26
C GLU A 14 -17.04 8.72 -8.94
N LEU A 15 -17.16 8.11 -7.76
CA LEU A 15 -16.29 7.04 -7.26
C LEU A 15 -17.12 5.85 -6.83
N GLU A 16 -16.89 4.70 -7.46
CA GLU A 16 -17.56 3.45 -7.13
C GLU A 16 -17.33 3.07 -5.65
N LEU A 17 -18.30 2.34 -5.09
CA LEU A 17 -18.15 1.74 -3.77
C LEU A 17 -17.01 0.72 -3.84
N GLY A 18 -15.94 0.97 -3.11
CA GLY A 18 -14.73 0.16 -3.16
C GLY A 18 -14.12 -0.02 -1.78
N LEU A 19 -13.66 -1.22 -1.50
CA LEU A 19 -12.77 -1.54 -0.39
C LEU A 19 -11.41 -1.92 -0.96
N PHE A 20 -10.35 -1.31 -0.44
CA PHE A 20 -8.98 -1.69 -0.72
C PHE A 20 -8.20 -1.80 0.59
N LEU A 21 -7.42 -2.86 0.72
CA LEU A 21 -6.58 -3.15 1.87
C LEU A 21 -5.14 -3.17 1.39
N ALA A 22 -4.29 -2.37 2.03
CA ALA A 22 -2.86 -2.41 1.86
C ALA A 22 -2.24 -2.99 3.14
N PRO A 23 -1.39 -4.04 3.05
CA PRO A 23 -0.71 -4.54 4.23
C PRO A 23 0.25 -3.48 4.79
N ALA A 24 0.62 -3.62 6.06
CA ALA A 24 1.78 -2.91 6.57
C ALA A 24 3.04 -3.47 5.89
N TYR A 25 4.03 -2.61 5.66
CA TYR A 25 5.35 -3.10 5.29
C TYR A 25 6.03 -3.66 6.55
N PRO A 26 6.55 -4.89 6.54
CA PRO A 26 7.21 -5.48 7.69
C PRO A 26 8.52 -4.74 7.98
N VAL A 27 8.55 -4.02 9.09
CA VAL A 27 9.73 -3.30 9.58
C VAL A 27 10.13 -3.89 10.93
N GLU A 28 11.38 -4.32 11.05
CA GLU A 28 11.96 -4.83 12.31
C GLU A 28 13.43 -4.41 12.41
N PRO A 29 13.87 -3.75 13.51
CA PRO A 29 13.05 -3.25 14.60
C PRO A 29 12.28 -1.96 14.22
N VAL A 30 11.13 -1.75 14.85
CA VAL A 30 10.46 -0.43 14.88
C VAL A 30 11.19 0.43 15.92
N VAL A 31 11.74 1.56 15.49
CA VAL A 31 12.54 2.46 16.34
C VAL A 31 11.65 3.53 17.01
N ASP A 32 10.83 4.24 16.23
CA ASP A 32 9.93 5.29 16.71
C ASP A 32 8.67 5.36 15.83
N PRO A 33 7.45 5.07 16.33
CA PRO A 33 6.23 5.16 15.54
C PRO A 33 5.76 6.61 15.29
N THR A 34 6.38 7.60 15.92
CA THR A 34 5.97 9.00 15.84
C THR A 34 6.05 9.51 14.40
N GLY A 35 4.99 10.20 13.95
CA GLY A 35 4.94 10.79 12.61
C GLY A 35 4.57 9.84 11.49
N ALA A 36 4.44 8.52 11.72
CA ALA A 36 4.07 7.56 10.66
C ALA A 36 2.73 7.90 9.97
N GLY A 37 1.77 8.45 10.71
CA GLY A 37 0.49 8.92 10.16
C GLY A 37 0.64 10.17 9.29
N ASP A 38 1.45 11.13 9.73
CA ASP A 38 1.70 12.37 8.98
C ASP A 38 2.47 12.09 7.70
N THR A 39 3.44 11.17 7.74
CA THR A 39 4.25 10.78 6.58
C THR A 39 3.48 9.89 5.62
N PHE A 40 2.56 9.05 6.13
CA PHE A 40 1.55 8.40 5.31
C PHE A 40 0.71 9.43 4.56
N ALA A 41 0.15 10.42 5.27
CA ALA A 41 -0.70 11.44 4.67
C ALA A 41 0.07 12.29 3.64
N ALA A 42 1.30 12.70 3.96
CA ALA A 42 2.17 13.43 3.05
C ALA A 42 2.51 12.61 1.80
N GLY A 43 2.86 11.32 1.96
CA GLY A 43 3.12 10.42 0.84
C GLY A 43 1.89 10.18 -0.04
N PHE A 44 0.71 10.03 0.57
CA PHE A 44 -0.56 9.88 -0.13
C PHE A 44 -0.91 11.14 -0.95
N MET A 45 -0.88 12.31 -0.31
CA MET A 45 -1.22 13.58 -0.95
C MET A 45 -0.19 13.96 -2.02
N GLY A 46 1.10 13.74 -1.75
CA GLY A 46 2.18 13.97 -2.71
C GLY A 46 2.04 13.13 -3.98
N TYR A 47 1.61 11.87 -3.83
CA TYR A 47 1.33 11.01 -4.98
C TYR A 47 0.17 11.55 -5.83
N LEU A 48 -0.96 11.89 -5.20
CA LEU A 48 -2.13 12.42 -5.92
C LEU A 48 -1.86 13.76 -6.59
N ALA A 49 -1.11 14.65 -5.92
CA ALA A 49 -0.71 15.93 -6.49
C ALA A 49 0.14 15.76 -7.76
N ARG A 50 0.99 14.71 -7.81
CA ARG A 50 1.79 14.38 -8.98
C ARG A 50 0.99 13.71 -10.09
N ASP A 51 0.08 12.79 -9.74
CA ASP A 51 -0.71 12.04 -10.72
C ASP A 51 -1.81 12.88 -11.37
N GLY A 52 -2.34 13.87 -10.65
CA GLY A 52 -3.35 14.81 -11.14
C GLY A 52 -4.75 14.20 -11.34
N ARG A 53 -4.95 12.93 -10.98
CA ARG A 53 -6.22 12.21 -11.11
C ARG A 53 -6.70 11.72 -9.75
N LEU A 54 -8.02 11.70 -9.58
CA LEU A 54 -8.70 11.16 -8.40
C LEU A 54 -9.48 9.88 -8.74
N SER A 55 -8.97 9.06 -9.65
CA SER A 55 -9.58 7.76 -9.96
C SER A 55 -9.37 6.75 -8.82
N LEU A 56 -10.19 5.71 -8.75
CA LEU A 56 -10.03 4.64 -7.76
C LEU A 56 -8.63 3.99 -7.84
N GLU A 57 -8.08 3.84 -9.04
CA GLU A 57 -6.73 3.33 -9.26
C GLU A 57 -5.66 4.27 -8.70
N ALA A 58 -5.80 5.59 -8.94
CA ALA A 58 -4.88 6.59 -8.39
C ALA A 58 -4.94 6.61 -6.85
N LEU A 59 -6.13 6.50 -6.26
CA LEU A 59 -6.30 6.42 -4.81
C LEU A 59 -5.64 5.16 -4.22
N ARG A 60 -5.79 4.00 -4.86
CA ARG A 60 -5.11 2.76 -4.43
C ARG A 60 -3.60 2.91 -4.45
N ARG A 61 -3.04 3.48 -5.53
CA ARG A 61 -1.59 3.74 -5.62
C ARG A 61 -1.12 4.77 -4.60
N ALA A 62 -1.91 5.80 -4.31
CA ALA A 62 -1.61 6.78 -3.27
C ALA A 62 -1.55 6.14 -1.87
N VAL A 63 -2.45 5.20 -1.55
CA VAL A 63 -2.40 4.44 -0.29
C VAL A 63 -1.11 3.66 -0.18
N ILE A 64 -0.71 2.93 -1.22
CA ILE A 64 0.54 2.16 -1.23
C ILE A 64 1.74 3.09 -1.06
N HIS A 65 1.76 4.22 -1.77
CA HIS A 65 2.83 5.21 -1.64
C HIS A 65 2.92 5.78 -0.22
N GLY A 66 1.79 6.14 0.39
CA GLY A 66 1.74 6.57 1.80
C GLY A 66 2.28 5.51 2.75
N THR A 67 1.88 4.24 2.58
CA THR A 67 2.37 3.12 3.40
C THR A 67 3.88 2.95 3.28
N VAL A 68 4.44 3.06 2.07
CA VAL A 68 5.89 2.98 1.83
C VAL A 68 6.61 4.10 2.55
N VAL A 69 6.17 5.36 2.39
CA VAL A 69 6.82 6.51 3.03
C VAL A 69 6.77 6.39 4.56
N ALA A 70 5.63 5.99 5.12
CA ALA A 70 5.47 5.76 6.55
C ALA A 70 6.40 4.67 7.09
N SER A 71 6.65 3.62 6.30
CA SER A 71 7.55 2.53 6.71
C SER A 71 9.00 2.99 6.93
N PHE A 72 9.44 4.08 6.29
CA PHE A 72 10.77 4.65 6.53
C PHE A 72 10.81 5.52 7.78
N THR A 73 9.71 6.21 8.10
CA THR A 73 9.61 7.04 9.30
C THR A 73 9.80 6.22 10.57
N VAL A 74 9.28 5.00 10.58
CA VAL A 74 9.35 4.14 11.78
C VAL A 74 10.71 3.44 11.99
N GLN A 75 11.64 3.59 11.04
CA GLN A 75 12.97 2.94 11.04
C GLN A 75 14.08 3.80 11.66
N ASP A 76 13.80 5.07 11.98
CA ASP A 76 14.79 5.99 12.53
C ASP A 76 14.10 6.93 13.53
N PHE A 77 14.87 7.77 14.21
CA PHE A 77 14.31 8.73 15.15
C PHE A 77 13.57 9.86 14.41
N SER A 78 12.29 10.06 14.69
CA SER A 78 11.49 11.14 14.10
C SER A 78 11.51 11.14 12.55
N VAL A 79 11.38 12.31 11.94
CA VAL A 79 11.34 12.50 10.47
C VAL A 79 12.72 12.55 9.82
N ASP A 80 13.81 12.32 10.56
CA ASP A 80 15.17 12.48 10.03
C ASP A 80 15.45 11.53 8.86
N ARG A 81 14.85 10.33 8.88
CA ARG A 81 14.97 9.38 7.75
C ARG A 81 14.46 9.94 6.43
N LEU A 82 13.46 10.82 6.46
CA LEU A 82 12.89 11.42 5.24
C LEU A 82 13.87 12.36 4.55
N ARG A 83 14.83 12.95 5.29
CA ARG A 83 15.79 13.92 4.74
C ARG A 83 16.78 13.27 3.78
N THR A 84 17.03 11.97 3.96
CA THR A 84 17.96 11.17 3.17
C THR A 84 17.24 10.16 2.27
N LEU A 85 15.91 10.13 2.30
CA LEU A 85 15.11 9.18 1.54
C LEU A 85 15.16 9.51 0.05
N THR A 86 15.51 8.52 -0.76
CA THR A 86 15.62 8.65 -2.22
C THR A 86 14.40 8.07 -2.93
N LEU A 87 14.15 8.53 -4.17
CA LEU A 87 13.11 7.96 -5.01
C LEU A 87 13.37 6.48 -5.35
N THR A 88 14.64 6.07 -5.45
CA THR A 88 15.02 4.67 -5.69
C THR A 88 14.58 3.79 -4.53
N GLU A 89 14.86 4.18 -3.28
CA GLU A 89 14.44 3.42 -2.10
C GLU A 89 12.92 3.33 -1.98
N ILE A 90 12.21 4.42 -2.32
CA ILE A 90 10.74 4.41 -2.36
C ILE A 90 10.26 3.41 -3.42
N GLN A 91 10.85 3.40 -4.61
CA GLN A 91 10.48 2.50 -5.70
C GLN A 91 10.73 1.02 -5.32
N GLU A 92 11.92 0.71 -4.80
CA GLU A 92 12.29 -0.63 -4.35
C GLU A 92 11.31 -1.14 -3.28
N ARG A 93 10.96 -0.29 -2.31
CA ARG A 93 10.03 -0.68 -1.24
C ARG A 93 8.59 -0.77 -1.72
N TYR A 94 8.19 0.08 -2.66
CA TYR A 94 6.88 -0.02 -3.32
C TYR A 94 6.74 -1.36 -4.05
N ASP A 95 7.77 -1.77 -4.79
CA ASP A 95 7.78 -3.05 -5.49
C ASP A 95 7.78 -4.22 -4.51
N ALA A 96 8.57 -4.15 -3.44
CA ALA A 96 8.54 -5.15 -2.37
C ALA A 96 7.14 -5.28 -1.75
N LEU A 97 6.49 -4.16 -1.41
CA LEU A 97 5.13 -4.15 -0.85
C LEU A 97 4.11 -4.72 -1.86
N ARG A 98 4.25 -4.42 -3.15
CA ARG A 98 3.42 -5.00 -4.21
C ARG A 98 3.56 -6.52 -4.24
N TYR A 99 4.79 -7.04 -4.18
CA TYR A 99 5.06 -8.49 -4.20
C TYR A 99 4.51 -9.23 -2.99
N LEU A 100 4.35 -8.59 -1.82
CA LEU A 100 3.70 -9.21 -0.66
C LEU A 100 2.22 -9.57 -0.90
N THR A 101 1.57 -8.91 -1.85
CA THR A 101 0.15 -9.12 -2.16
C THR A 101 -0.11 -9.60 -3.59
N TYR A 102 0.95 -9.77 -4.39
CA TYR A 102 0.80 -10.12 -5.78
C TYR A 102 0.47 -11.61 -5.92
N PHE A 103 -0.62 -11.90 -6.61
CA PHE A 103 -0.98 -13.23 -7.07
C PHE A 103 -1.60 -13.11 -8.46
N GLU A 104 -1.42 -14.15 -9.27
CA GLU A 104 -2.03 -14.24 -10.58
C GLU A 104 -3.50 -14.66 -10.45
N SER A 105 -4.32 -14.24 -11.41
CA SER A 105 -5.68 -14.79 -11.49
C SER A 105 -5.59 -16.28 -11.84
N LEU A 106 -6.54 -17.08 -11.34
CA LEU A 106 -6.64 -18.49 -11.70
C LEU A 106 -6.68 -18.62 -13.22
N SER A 107 -5.86 -19.52 -13.75
CA SER A 107 -5.97 -19.94 -15.14
C SER A 107 -7.31 -20.65 -15.38
N PRO A 108 -7.79 -20.70 -16.63
CA PRO A 108 -8.97 -21.50 -16.97
C PRO A 108 -8.84 -22.98 -16.59
N ALA A 109 -7.62 -23.54 -16.66
CA ALA A 109 -7.33 -24.93 -16.29
C ALA A 109 -7.45 -25.16 -14.78
N GLU A 110 -6.88 -24.27 -13.96
CA GLU A 110 -7.02 -24.34 -12.50
C GLU A 110 -8.49 -24.17 -12.07
N SER A 111 -9.22 -23.27 -12.73
CA SER A 111 -10.64 -23.04 -12.45
C SER A 111 -11.50 -24.29 -12.70
N GLN A 112 -11.14 -25.12 -13.68
CA GLN A 112 -11.85 -26.38 -13.96
C GLN A 112 -11.53 -27.46 -12.92
N VAL A 113 -10.28 -27.59 -12.47
CA VAL A 113 -9.87 -28.57 -11.46
C VAL A 113 -10.56 -28.31 -10.12
N PHE A 114 -10.71 -27.05 -9.71
CA PHE A 114 -11.45 -26.68 -8.50
C PHE A 114 -12.98 -26.74 -8.66
N GLY A 115 -13.49 -26.94 -9.88
CA GLY A 115 -14.90 -27.05 -10.19
C GLY A 115 -15.46 -28.48 -10.09
N GLU A 116 -14.61 -29.51 -10.07
CA GLU A 116 -15.06 -30.88 -9.84
C GLU A 116 -15.25 -31.13 -8.34
N PRO A 117 -16.43 -31.65 -7.91
CA PRO A 117 -16.67 -31.90 -6.49
C PRO A 117 -15.63 -32.88 -5.96
N LEU A 118 -15.00 -32.51 -4.84
CA LEU A 118 -14.04 -33.36 -4.11
C LEU A 118 -14.77 -34.62 -3.59
N GLY A 119 -14.80 -35.68 -4.39
CA GLY A 119 -15.33 -36.98 -4.04
C GLY A 119 -16.49 -37.44 -4.92
N SER A 120 -16.17 -38.20 -5.98
CA SER A 120 -17.04 -39.22 -6.59
C SER A 120 -16.45 -40.60 -6.34
#